data_AF-A0A975PI38-F1
#
_entry.id   AF-A0A975PI38-F1
#
_cell.length_a   1.000
_cell.length_b   1.000
_cell.length_c   1.000
_cell.angle_alpha   90.00
_cell.angle_beta   90.00
_cell.angle_gamma   90.00
#
_symmetry.space_group_name_H-M   'P 1'
#
loop_
_entity.id
_entity.type
_entity.pdbx_description
1 polymer ?
#
loop_
_entity_poly.entity_id
_entity_poly.type
_entity_poly.pdbx_seq_one_letter_code
_entity_poly.pdbx_strand_id
1 'polypeptide(L)'
;MIIADKPTENLDIDTEQSVYEKYGSNIVYLAPIYDFNKQIGAIKITYSAERENIFYKDIKLLFYKISRVSICIASLIGILYFSKIAEDISRLKYSVEAIEQGDYDSIMKLDSQDELGDLRERIFFVAKTIKQNIEDITTEKEKLELAIKKLQKLEKQQKEFIGNITHEFKTPLTVLKAQIDLISLYRDDEEMACRSKK
;
A
#
# COMPACT_ATOMS: atom_id res chain seq x y z
N MET A 1 52.28 59.88 -17.14
CA MET A 1 53.63 59.29 -17.25
C MET A 1 54.38 59.67 -15.98
N ILE A 2 54.35 58.82 -14.96
CA ILE A 2 55.17 59.00 -13.77
C ILE A 2 56.31 58.01 -13.93
N ILE A 3 57.49 58.51 -14.27
CA ILE A 3 58.72 57.72 -14.31
C ILE A 3 59.07 57.46 -12.85
N ALA A 4 58.82 56.24 -12.37
CA ALA A 4 59.23 55.86 -11.03
C ALA A 4 60.72 55.53 -11.08
N ASP A 5 61.51 56.28 -10.31
CA ASP A 5 62.92 56.00 -10.12
C ASP A 5 63.10 54.67 -9.38
N LYS A 6 64.18 53.97 -9.70
CA LYS A 6 64.42 52.57 -9.34
C LYS A 6 64.37 52.41 -7.80
N PRO A 7 63.51 51.55 -7.22
CA PRO A 7 63.55 51.31 -5.78
C PRO A 7 64.86 50.58 -5.46
N THR A 8 65.74 51.26 -4.74
CA THR A 8 66.94 50.68 -4.15
C THR A 8 66.57 49.86 -2.93
N GLU A 9 66.15 48.61 -3.14
CA GLU A 9 66.45 47.52 -2.20
C GLU A 9 66.19 46.16 -2.86
N ASN A 10 67.25 45.36 -2.92
CA ASN A 10 67.37 43.96 -3.30
C ASN A 10 66.07 43.22 -3.66
N LEU A 11 65.76 43.22 -4.96
CA LEU A 11 64.94 42.19 -5.57
C LEU A 11 65.75 41.64 -6.74
N ASP A 12 66.30 40.43 -6.61
CA ASP A 12 66.85 39.66 -7.73
C ASP A 12 65.66 39.32 -8.65
N ILE A 13 65.40 40.20 -9.61
CA ILE A 13 64.34 40.06 -10.60
C ILE A 13 65.00 39.56 -11.88
N ASP A 14 64.74 38.31 -12.21
CA ASP A 14 65.01 37.73 -13.53
C ASP A 14 64.25 38.57 -14.60
N THR A 15 65.01 39.34 -15.37
CA THR A 15 64.57 40.54 -16.11
C THR A 15 63.84 40.24 -17.44
N GLU A 16 62.81 39.41 -17.44
CA GLU A 16 61.89 39.28 -18.60
C GLU A 16 60.39 39.26 -18.24
N GLN A 17 60.02 39.22 -16.97
CA GLN A 17 58.62 39.04 -16.60
C GLN A 17 57.96 40.32 -16.08
N SER A 18 56.80 40.63 -16.64
CA SER A 18 55.89 41.60 -16.05
C SER A 18 55.35 41.08 -14.72
N VAL A 19 55.46 41.89 -13.67
CA VAL A 19 54.98 41.52 -12.34
C VAL A 19 53.64 42.20 -12.09
N TYR A 20 52.68 41.44 -11.58
CA TYR A 20 51.44 42.00 -11.06
C TYR A 20 51.36 41.74 -9.55
N GLU A 21 50.93 42.74 -8.81
CA GLU A 21 50.69 42.62 -7.37
C GLU A 21 49.29 43.15 -7.06
N LYS A 22 48.51 42.35 -6.32
CA LYS A 22 47.15 42.72 -5.93
C LYS A 22 47.18 43.31 -4.53
N TYR A 23 47.00 44.62 -4.43
CA TYR A 23 46.94 45.34 -3.18
C TYR A 23 45.48 45.73 -2.87
N GLY A 24 44.80 44.89 -2.09
CA GLY A 24 43.39 45.06 -1.74
C GLY A 24 42.49 45.07 -2.99
N SER A 25 41.92 46.23 -3.29
CA SER A 25 41.05 46.48 -4.43
C SER A 25 41.79 46.96 -5.68
N ASN A 26 43.11 47.22 -5.61
CA ASN A 26 43.90 47.69 -6.73
C ASN A 26 44.81 46.58 -7.26
N ILE A 27 44.89 46.47 -8.58
CA ILE A 27 45.88 45.63 -9.28
C ILE A 27 46.96 46.57 -9.80
N VAL A 28 48.19 46.36 -9.34
CA VAL A 28 49.36 47.10 -9.80
C VAL A 28 50.11 46.21 -10.78
N TYR A 29 50.24 46.68 -12.01
CA TYR A 29 51.01 46.02 -13.06
C TYR A 29 52.28 46.83 -13.34
N LEU A 30 53.42 46.13 -13.33
CA LEU A 30 54.74 46.70 -13.58
C LEU A 30 55.34 46.05 -14.82
N ALA A 31 55.53 46.85 -15.87
CA ALA A 31 56.20 46.44 -17.10
C ALA A 31 57.55 47.16 -17.23
N PRO A 32 58.69 46.44 -17.27
CA PRO A 32 60.00 47.05 -17.47
C PRO A 32 60.14 47.61 -18.89
N ILE A 33 60.80 48.77 -19.05
CA ILE A 33 61.18 49.33 -20.35
C ILE A 33 62.70 49.23 -20.49
N TYR A 34 63.14 48.72 -21.64
CA TYR A 34 64.54 48.54 -21.99
C TYR A 34 64.93 49.48 -23.13
N ASP A 35 66.16 50.00 -23.07
CA ASP A 35 66.84 50.65 -24.18
C ASP A 35 68.25 50.04 -24.29
N PHE A 36 68.63 49.58 -25.49
CA PHE A 36 69.89 48.86 -25.74
C PHE A 36 70.22 47.76 -24.70
N ASN A 37 69.26 46.87 -24.39
CA ASN A 37 69.39 45.79 -23.39
C ASN A 37 69.64 46.24 -21.93
N LYS A 38 69.50 47.54 -21.65
CA LYS A 38 69.57 48.09 -20.28
C LYS A 38 68.18 48.53 -19.85
N GLN A 39 67.70 48.05 -18.71
CA GLN A 39 66.44 48.52 -18.14
C GLN A 39 66.58 49.98 -17.73
N ILE A 40 65.82 50.86 -18.39
CA ILE A 40 65.83 52.31 -18.16
C ILE A 40 64.67 52.77 -17.27
N GLY A 41 63.67 51.92 -17.03
CA GLY A 41 62.56 52.22 -16.13
C GLY A 41 61.51 51.13 -16.08
N ALA A 42 60.38 51.43 -15.44
CA ALA A 42 59.19 50.60 -15.46
C ALA A 42 57.92 51.45 -15.58
N ILE A 43 56.95 50.98 -16.35
CA ILE A 43 55.61 51.55 -16.38
C ILE A 43 54.81 50.90 -15.25
N LYS A 44 54.32 51.74 -14.33
CA LYS A 44 53.35 51.34 -13.31
C LYS A 44 51.93 51.69 -13.75
N ILE A 45 51.11 50.67 -13.99
CA ILE A 45 49.67 50.83 -14.21
C ILE A 45 48.97 50.38 -12.94
N THR A 46 48.13 51.23 -12.36
CA THR A 46 47.31 50.89 -11.19
C THR A 46 45.85 50.88 -11.63
N TYR A 47 45.23 49.72 -11.60
CA TYR A 47 43.81 49.54 -11.91
C TYR A 47 43.03 49.36 -10.61
N SER A 48 41.99 50.17 -10.42
CA SER A 48 41.11 50.05 -9.24
C SER A 48 39.90 49.18 -9.55
N ALA A 49 39.86 47.99 -8.95
CA ALA A 49 38.77 47.04 -9.01
C ALA A 49 37.75 47.23 -7.86
N GLU A 50 37.72 48.39 -7.19
CA GLU A 50 36.72 48.68 -6.14
C GLU A 50 35.29 48.59 -6.67
N ARG A 51 35.05 49.16 -7.85
CA ARG A 51 33.74 49.12 -8.51
C ARG A 51 33.34 47.69 -8.90
N GLU A 52 34.30 46.85 -9.29
CA GLU A 52 34.06 45.44 -9.64
C GLU A 52 33.72 44.59 -8.42
N ASN A 53 34.38 44.85 -7.28
CA ASN A 53 34.12 44.11 -6.04
C ASN A 53 32.74 44.44 -5.45
N ILE A 54 32.27 45.70 -5.56
CA ILE A 54 30.92 46.09 -5.14
C ILE A 54 29.89 45.40 -6.03
N PHE A 55 30.07 45.44 -7.35
CA PHE A 55 29.19 44.77 -8.30
C PHE A 55 29.10 43.26 -8.05
N TYR A 56 30.22 42.59 -7.81
CA TYR A 56 30.25 41.16 -7.50
C TYR A 56 29.57 40.83 -6.16
N LYS A 57 29.72 41.68 -5.14
CA LYS A 57 29.01 41.54 -3.86
C LYS A 57 27.50 41.68 -4.04
N ASP A 58 27.04 42.63 -4.84
CA ASP A 58 25.62 42.84 -5.10
C ASP A 58 25.00 41.66 -5.86
N ILE A 59 25.70 41.13 -6.88
CA ILE A 59 25.27 39.91 -7.58
C ILE A 59 25.18 38.73 -6.63
N LYS A 60 26.20 38.51 -5.78
CA LYS A 60 26.18 37.41 -4.79
C LYS A 60 25.01 37.55 -3.82
N LEU A 61 24.73 38.77 -3.37
CA LEU A 61 23.62 39.03 -2.46
C LEU A 61 22.27 38.77 -3.13
N LEU A 62 22.09 39.22 -4.38
CA LEU A 62 20.89 38.95 -5.17
C LEU A 62 20.71 37.44 -5.40
N PHE A 63 21.78 36.73 -5.76
CA PHE A 63 21.77 35.29 -5.95
C PHE A 63 21.36 34.54 -4.69
N TYR A 64 21.91 34.91 -3.53
CA TYR A 64 21.54 34.29 -2.24
C TYR A 64 20.10 34.61 -1.83
N LYS A 65 19.60 35.82 -2.11
CA LYS A 65 18.20 36.20 -1.86
C LYS A 65 17.23 35.35 -2.69
N ILE A 66 17.47 35.24 -4.00
CA ILE A 66 16.60 34.49 -4.91
C ILE A 66 16.66 32.99 -4.61
N SER A 67 17.85 32.46 -4.33
CA SER A 67 18.03 31.05 -3.95
C SER A 67 17.20 30.66 -2.72
N ARG A 68 17.22 31.48 -1.66
CA ARG A 68 16.38 31.23 -0.47
C ARG A 68 14.91 31.22 -0.80
N VAL A 69 14.44 32.19 -1.59
CA VAL A 69 13.03 32.27 -2.01
C VAL A 69 12.63 31.03 -2.82
N SER A 70 13.46 30.62 -3.78
CA SER A 70 13.24 29.42 -4.60
C SER A 70 13.15 28.16 -3.73
N ILE A 71 14.08 27.98 -2.79
CA ILE A 71 14.09 26.83 -1.86
C ILE A 71 12.84 26.84 -0.97
N CYS A 72 12.42 28.01 -0.46
CA CYS A 72 11.22 28.13 0.36
C CYS A 72 9.96 27.75 -0.44
N ILE A 73 9.83 28.22 -1.68
CA ILE A 73 8.69 27.90 -2.56
C ILE A 73 8.69 26.40 -2.89
N ALA A 74 9.84 25.85 -3.30
CA ALA A 74 9.95 24.43 -3.61
C ALA A 74 9.65 23.55 -2.40
N SER A 75 10.15 23.91 -1.21
CA SER A 75 9.83 23.19 0.04
C SER A 75 8.35 23.26 0.37
N LEU A 76 7.72 24.43 0.22
CA LEU A 76 6.30 24.60 0.50
C LEU A 76 5.44 23.72 -0.41
N ILE A 77 5.69 23.76 -1.73
CA ILE A 77 4.99 22.92 -2.70
C ILE A 77 5.24 21.43 -2.41
N GLY A 78 6.50 21.07 -2.13
CA GLY A 78 6.88 19.69 -1.83
C GLY A 78 6.17 19.13 -0.60
N ILE A 79 6.08 19.91 0.49
CA ILE A 79 5.35 19.51 1.70
C ILE A 79 3.86 19.32 1.39
N LEU A 80 3.22 20.26 0.70
CA LEU A 80 1.80 20.14 0.35
C LEU A 80 1.51 18.90 -0.51
N TYR A 81 2.34 18.65 -1.52
CA TYR A 81 2.19 17.51 -2.41
C TYR A 81 2.42 16.18 -1.69
N PHE A 82 3.48 16.08 -0.89
CA PHE A 82 3.80 14.88 -0.13
C PHE A 82 2.75 14.58 0.93
N SER A 83 2.26 15.60 1.64
CA SER A 83 1.18 15.44 2.62
C SER A 83 -0.10 14.89 1.98
N LYS A 84 -0.48 15.36 0.78
CA LYS A 84 -1.65 14.84 0.06
C LYS A 84 -1.49 13.35 -0.30
N ILE A 85 -0.36 12.98 -0.88
CA ILE A 85 -0.10 11.58 -1.28
C ILE A 85 -0.09 10.66 -0.05
N ALA A 86 0.60 11.06 1.02
CA ALA A 86 0.67 10.27 2.24
C ALA A 86 -0.72 10.06 2.86
N GLU A 87 -1.56 11.09 2.84
CA GLU A 87 -2.95 10.99 3.32
C GLU A 87 -3.78 10.01 2.47
N ASP A 88 -3.67 10.07 1.15
CA ASP A 88 -4.41 9.18 0.24
C ASP A 88 -3.98 7.72 0.38
N ILE A 89 -2.69 7.46 0.55
CA ILE A 89 -2.16 6.12 0.87
C ILE A 89 -2.69 5.64 2.22
N SER A 90 -2.70 6.51 3.24
CA SER A 90 -3.20 6.13 4.56
C SER A 90 -4.69 5.81 4.52
N ARG A 91 -5.48 6.60 3.79
CA ARG A 91 -6.92 6.32 3.57
C ARG A 91 -7.11 4.96 2.91
N LEU A 92 -6.35 4.65 1.87
CA LEU A 92 -6.43 3.37 1.17
C LEU A 92 -6.10 2.20 2.09
N LYS A 93 -5.07 2.34 2.92
CA LYS A 93 -4.71 1.35 3.94
C LYS A 93 -5.89 1.08 4.88
N TYR A 94 -6.52 2.12 5.42
CA TYR A 94 -7.67 1.94 6.31
C TYR A 94 -8.87 1.28 5.62
N SER A 95 -9.11 1.57 4.34
CA SER A 95 -10.15 0.87 3.58
C SER A 95 -9.84 -0.62 3.43
N VAL A 96 -8.58 -0.99 3.20
CA VAL A 96 -8.19 -2.41 3.13
C VAL A 96 -8.33 -3.09 4.49
N GLU A 97 -7.91 -2.45 5.58
CA GLU A 97 -8.11 -2.98 6.94
C GLU A 97 -9.59 -3.16 7.29
N ALA A 98 -10.49 -2.28 6.79
CA ALA A 98 -11.93 -2.44 6.94
C ALA A 98 -12.47 -3.68 6.20
N ILE A 99 -12.01 -3.92 4.97
CA ILE A 99 -12.33 -5.14 4.19
C ILE A 99 -11.87 -6.40 4.95
N GLU A 100 -10.68 -6.38 5.55
CA GLU A 100 -10.16 -7.49 6.37
C GLU A 100 -11.05 -7.79 7.58
N GLN A 101 -11.73 -6.77 8.11
CA GLN A 101 -12.67 -6.90 9.23
C GLN A 101 -14.10 -7.24 8.80
N GLY A 102 -14.35 -7.41 7.51
CA GLY A 102 -15.68 -7.75 6.96
C GLY A 102 -16.56 -6.56 6.61
N ASP A 103 -16.05 -5.32 6.71
CA ASP A 103 -16.75 -4.12 6.27
C ASP A 103 -16.42 -3.79 4.80
N TYR A 104 -17.15 -4.45 3.90
CA TYR A 104 -17.00 -4.31 2.45
C TYR A 104 -17.68 -3.06 1.85
N ASP A 105 -18.50 -2.34 2.62
CA ASP A 105 -19.27 -1.18 2.14
C ASP A 105 -18.57 0.16 2.41
N SER A 106 -17.55 0.17 3.27
CA SER A 106 -16.79 1.35 3.70
C SER A 106 -15.97 2.05 2.60
N ILE A 107 -15.91 1.51 1.38
CA ILE A 107 -15.10 2.07 0.29
C ILE A 107 -15.87 3.21 -0.40
N MET A 108 -15.69 4.44 0.07
CA MET A 108 -16.24 5.63 -0.59
C MET A 108 -15.59 5.88 -1.96
N LYS A 109 -16.42 6.14 -2.97
CA LYS A 109 -15.99 6.67 -4.27
C LYS A 109 -15.37 8.06 -4.06
N LEU A 110 -14.11 8.22 -4.43
CA LEU A 110 -13.45 9.51 -4.57
C LEU A 110 -12.93 9.63 -6.01
N ASP A 111 -13.23 10.76 -6.66
CA ASP A 111 -12.82 11.10 -8.03
C ASP A 111 -11.32 11.45 -8.08
N SER A 112 -10.45 10.50 -7.76
CA SER A 112 -9.03 10.62 -8.12
C SER A 112 -8.85 10.04 -9.53
N GLN A 113 -8.38 10.84 -10.47
CA GLN A 113 -8.11 10.42 -11.85
C GLN A 113 -6.62 10.08 -12.07
N ASP A 114 -5.92 9.75 -11.00
CA ASP A 114 -4.51 9.32 -11.01
C ASP A 114 -4.39 7.80 -10.81
N GLU A 115 -3.16 7.29 -10.83
CA GLU A 115 -2.87 5.85 -10.67
C GLU A 115 -3.35 5.31 -9.32
N LEU A 116 -3.43 6.16 -8.30
CA LEU A 116 -3.98 5.81 -6.99
C LEU A 116 -5.51 5.66 -7.03
N GLY A 117 -6.18 6.44 -7.87
CA GLY A 117 -7.59 6.26 -8.22
C GLY A 117 -7.87 4.90 -8.85
N ASP A 118 -7.10 4.54 -9.88
CA ASP A 118 -7.23 3.24 -10.56
C ASP A 118 -7.03 2.06 -9.59
N LEU A 119 -6.04 2.15 -8.70
CA LEU A 119 -5.79 1.11 -7.69
C LEU A 119 -6.99 0.98 -6.72
N ARG A 120 -7.56 2.12 -6.31
CA ARG A 120 -8.72 2.16 -5.43
C ARG A 120 -9.95 1.53 -6.08
N GLU A 121 -10.20 1.79 -7.35
CA GLU A 121 -11.29 1.17 -8.11
C GLU A 121 -11.13 -0.36 -8.18
N ARG A 122 -9.90 -0.84 -8.42
CA ARG A 122 -9.61 -2.28 -8.43
C ARG A 122 -9.88 -2.93 -7.08
N ILE A 123 -9.46 -2.30 -5.98
CA ILE A 123 -9.72 -2.79 -4.62
C ILE A 123 -11.22 -2.78 -4.31
N PHE A 124 -11.94 -1.75 -4.73
CA PHE A 124 -13.39 -1.69 -4.63
C PHE A 124 -14.08 -2.88 -5.30
N PHE A 125 -13.65 -3.21 -6.53
CA PHE A 125 -14.20 -4.36 -7.25
C PHE A 125 -13.91 -5.69 -6.54
N VAL A 126 -12.71 -5.86 -5.97
CA VAL A 126 -12.36 -7.03 -5.16
C VAL A 126 -13.25 -7.12 -3.93
N ALA A 127 -13.40 -6.04 -3.16
CA ALA A 127 -14.26 -6.02 -1.96
C ALA A 127 -15.71 -6.39 -2.30
N LYS A 128 -16.25 -5.81 -3.38
CA LYS A 128 -17.58 -6.12 -3.88
C LYS A 128 -17.72 -7.59 -4.25
N THR A 129 -16.71 -8.16 -4.91
CA THR A 129 -16.70 -9.58 -5.29
C THR A 129 -16.68 -10.48 -4.06
N ILE A 130 -15.87 -10.16 -3.04
CA ILE A 130 -15.83 -10.90 -1.78
C ILE A 130 -17.20 -10.86 -1.09
N LYS A 131 -17.82 -9.66 -0.99
CA LYS A 131 -19.15 -9.51 -0.40
C LYS A 131 -20.19 -10.37 -1.11
N GLN A 132 -20.20 -10.35 -2.45
CA GLN A 132 -21.10 -11.15 -3.26
C GLN A 132 -20.91 -12.65 -3.00
N ASN A 133 -19.65 -13.12 -2.96
CA ASN A 133 -19.35 -14.53 -2.69
C ASN A 133 -19.79 -14.97 -1.29
N ILE A 134 -19.67 -14.10 -0.27
CA ILE A 134 -20.16 -14.41 1.08
C ILE A 134 -21.68 -14.53 1.10
N GLU A 135 -22.38 -13.63 0.42
CA GLU A 135 -23.84 -13.71 0.26
C GLU A 135 -24.27 -15.00 -0.46
N ASP A 136 -23.59 -15.35 -1.54
CA ASP A 136 -23.87 -16.60 -2.27
C ASP A 136 -23.64 -17.83 -1.38
N ILE A 137 -22.49 -17.92 -0.70
CA ILE A 137 -22.18 -19.04 0.20
C ILE A 137 -23.19 -19.16 1.35
N THR A 138 -23.60 -18.04 1.94
CA THR A 138 -24.59 -18.04 3.03
C THR A 138 -25.95 -18.54 2.53
N THR A 139 -26.39 -18.09 1.36
CA THR A 139 -27.66 -18.56 0.77
C THR A 139 -27.61 -20.05 0.41
N GLU A 140 -26.48 -20.56 -0.08
CA GLU A 140 -26.30 -21.99 -0.37
C GLU A 140 -26.31 -22.82 0.91
N LYS A 141 -25.65 -22.34 1.97
CA LYS A 141 -25.67 -22.99 3.29
C LYS A 141 -27.08 -23.07 3.86
N GLU A 142 -27.86 -22.00 3.78
CA GLU A 142 -29.27 -21.98 4.22
C GLU A 142 -30.13 -22.99 3.47
N LYS A 143 -29.95 -23.11 2.14
CA LYS A 143 -30.63 -24.11 1.32
C LYS A 143 -30.26 -25.53 1.73
N LEU A 144 -28.98 -25.79 2.00
CA LEU A 144 -28.50 -27.10 2.45
C LEU A 144 -29.05 -27.47 3.83
N GLU A 145 -29.03 -26.54 4.78
CA GLU A 145 -29.64 -26.75 6.10
C GLU A 145 -31.13 -27.03 6.01
N LEU A 146 -31.85 -26.32 5.13
CA LEU A 146 -33.27 -26.58 4.87
C LEU A 146 -33.49 -27.98 4.28
N ALA A 147 -32.64 -28.41 3.34
CA ALA A 147 -32.72 -29.73 2.74
C ALA A 147 -32.48 -30.83 3.79
N ILE A 148 -31.47 -30.69 4.65
CA ILE A 148 -31.18 -31.62 5.74
C ILE A 148 -32.37 -31.72 6.70
N LYS A 149 -32.94 -30.59 7.13
CA LYS A 149 -34.13 -30.56 8.01
C LYS A 149 -35.33 -31.28 7.37
N LYS A 150 -35.55 -31.09 6.07
CA LYS A 150 -36.62 -31.78 5.33
C LYS A 150 -36.39 -33.29 5.30
N LEU A 151 -35.17 -33.74 4.99
CA LEU A 151 -34.82 -35.15 4.96
C LEU A 151 -35.00 -35.82 6.34
N GLN A 152 -34.53 -35.18 7.41
CA GLN A 152 -34.72 -35.67 8.78
C GLN A 152 -36.21 -35.80 9.15
N LYS A 153 -37.03 -34.82 8.73
CA LYS A 153 -38.49 -34.88 8.94
C LYS A 153 -39.12 -36.06 8.21
N LEU A 154 -38.74 -36.29 6.95
CA LEU A 154 -39.22 -37.42 6.16
C LEU A 154 -38.80 -38.76 6.76
N GLU A 155 -37.54 -38.89 7.20
CA GLU A 155 -37.05 -40.10 7.86
C GLU A 155 -37.82 -40.39 9.16
N LYS A 156 -38.10 -39.35 9.96
CA LYS A 156 -38.92 -39.49 11.17
C LYS A 156 -40.34 -39.95 10.84
N GLN A 157 -40.98 -39.33 9.84
CA GLN A 157 -42.32 -39.72 9.39
C GLN A 157 -42.34 -41.18 8.89
N GLN A 158 -41.30 -41.61 8.16
CA GLN A 158 -41.16 -43.01 7.72
C GLN A 158 -41.04 -43.98 8.90
N LYS A 159 -40.21 -43.67 9.90
CA LYS A 159 -40.04 -44.51 11.11
C LYS A 159 -41.33 -44.61 11.92
N GLU A 160 -42.02 -43.49 12.14
CA GLU A 160 -43.32 -43.47 12.82
C GLU A 160 -44.36 -44.31 12.07
N PHE A 161 -44.42 -44.18 10.74
CA PHE A 161 -45.34 -44.97 9.91
C PHE A 161 -45.07 -46.48 10.01
N ILE A 162 -43.81 -46.91 9.87
CA ILE A 162 -43.44 -48.33 9.98
C ILE A 162 -43.72 -48.86 11.39
N GLY A 163 -43.41 -48.07 12.42
CA GLY A 163 -43.70 -48.41 13.82
C GLY A 163 -45.19 -48.61 14.06
N ASN A 164 -46.01 -47.68 13.58
CA ASN A 164 -47.47 -47.74 13.68
C ASN A 164 -48.03 -48.95 12.93
N ILE A 165 -47.63 -49.18 11.67
CA ILE A 165 -48.08 -50.36 10.91
C ILE A 165 -47.70 -51.67 11.61
N THR A 166 -46.48 -51.77 12.13
CA THR A 166 -46.02 -52.98 12.82
C THR A 166 -46.86 -53.23 14.08
N HIS A 167 -47.15 -52.17 14.83
CA HIS A 167 -48.02 -52.25 16.00
C HIS A 167 -49.44 -52.72 15.62
N GLU A 168 -50.03 -52.11 14.59
CA GLU A 168 -51.36 -52.46 14.09
C GLU A 168 -51.43 -53.87 13.50
N PHE A 169 -50.35 -54.41 12.96
CA PHE A 169 -50.30 -55.79 12.46
C PHE A 169 -50.04 -56.84 13.54
N LYS A 170 -49.31 -56.52 14.60
CA LYS A 170 -49.05 -57.48 15.69
C LYS A 170 -50.35 -57.92 16.37
N THR A 171 -51.30 -57.01 16.52
CA THR A 171 -52.60 -57.26 17.15
C THR A 171 -53.42 -58.34 16.42
N PRO A 172 -53.79 -58.20 15.13
CA PRO A 172 -54.54 -59.23 14.42
C PRO A 172 -53.76 -60.54 14.28
N LEU A 173 -52.42 -60.49 14.13
CA LEU A 173 -51.59 -61.70 14.06
C LEU A 173 -51.61 -62.49 15.38
N THR A 174 -51.63 -61.79 16.52
CA THR A 174 -51.71 -62.42 17.85
C THR A 174 -53.06 -63.11 18.04
N VAL A 175 -54.14 -62.49 17.57
CA VAL A 175 -55.49 -63.09 17.58
C VAL A 175 -55.51 -64.35 16.71
N LEU A 176 -55.03 -64.27 15.46
CA LEU A 176 -54.94 -65.42 14.56
C LEU A 176 -54.11 -66.56 15.16
N LYS A 177 -52.97 -66.24 15.77
CA LYS A 177 -52.11 -67.22 16.45
C LYS A 177 -52.85 -67.87 17.62
N ALA A 178 -53.51 -67.09 18.47
CA ALA A 178 -54.31 -67.62 19.57
C ALA A 178 -55.43 -68.56 19.08
N GLN A 179 -56.08 -68.25 17.95
CA GLN A 179 -57.05 -69.15 17.33
C GLN A 179 -56.41 -70.47 16.85
N ILE A 180 -55.27 -70.41 16.17
CA ILE A 180 -54.56 -71.61 15.69
C ILE A 180 -54.09 -72.47 16.87
N ASP A 181 -53.50 -71.84 17.90
CA ASP A 181 -53.02 -72.51 19.11
C ASP A 181 -54.20 -73.22 19.82
N LEU A 182 -55.35 -72.54 19.95
CA LEU A 182 -56.56 -73.10 20.54
C LEU A 182 -57.06 -74.32 19.74
N ILE A 183 -57.11 -74.25 18.40
CA ILE A 183 -57.51 -75.39 17.56
C ILE A 183 -56.51 -76.55 17.67
N SER A 184 -55.20 -76.27 17.73
CA SER A 184 -54.17 -77.32 17.88
C SER A 184 -54.27 -78.06 19.22
N LEU A 185 -54.59 -77.35 20.31
CA LEU A 185 -54.86 -77.97 21.61
C LEU A 185 -56.01 -78.99 21.55
N TYR A 186 -57.08 -78.68 20.82
CA TYR A 186 -58.19 -79.63 20.63
C TYR A 186 -57.87 -80.78 19.65
N ARG A 187 -56.92 -80.59 18.73
CA ARG A 187 -56.53 -81.62 17.74
C ARG A 187 -55.62 -82.68 18.34
N ASP A 188 -54.70 -82.31 19.23
CA ASP A 188 -53.80 -83.25 19.90
C ASP A 188 -54.56 -84.18 20.88
N ASP A 189 -55.69 -83.73 21.44
CA ASP A 189 -56.55 -84.54 22.32
C ASP A 189 -57.26 -85.71 21.58
N GLU A 190 -57.56 -85.57 20.29
CA GLU A 190 -58.09 -86.69 19.46
C GLU A 190 -57.01 -87.77 19.19
N GLU A 191 -55.73 -87.39 19.03
CA GLU A 191 -54.63 -88.34 18.88
C GLU A 191 -54.28 -89.06 20.20
N MET A 192 -54.37 -88.36 21.34
CA MET A 192 -54.17 -88.94 22.67
C MET A 192 -55.26 -89.97 23.03
N ALA A 193 -56.52 -89.72 22.64
CA ALA A 193 -57.62 -90.67 22.83
C ALA A 193 -57.44 -91.97 22.02
N CYS A 194 -56.77 -91.91 20.86
CA CYS A 194 -56.54 -93.06 20.00
C CYS A 194 -55.32 -93.91 20.44
N ARG A 195 -54.31 -93.29 21.08
CA ARG A 195 -53.15 -94.01 21.63
C ARG A 195 -53.42 -94.82 22.90
N SER A 196 -54.52 -94.56 23.61
CA SER A 196 -54.94 -95.32 24.80
C SER A 196 -55.67 -96.65 24.50
N LYS A 197 -55.91 -97.01 23.23
CA LYS A 197 -56.64 -98.22 22.83
C LYS A 197 -55.77 -99.33 22.22
N LYS A 198 -54.48 -99.38 22.53
CA LYS A 198 -53.59 -100.48 22.10
C LYS A 198 -52.85 -101.10 23.26
#